data_AF-A0A8T4MC95-F1
#
_entry.id   AF-A0A8T4MC95-F1
#
_cell.length_a   1.000
_cell.length_b   1.000
_cell.length_c   1.000
_cell.angle_alpha   90.00
_cell.angle_beta   90.00
_cell.angle_gamma   90.00
#
_symmetry.space_group_name_H-M   'P 1'
#
loop_
_entity.id
_entity.type
_entity.pdbx_description
1 polymer ?
#
loop_
_entity_poly.entity_id
_entity_poly.type
_entity_poly.pdbx_seq_one_letter_code
_entity_poly.pdbx_strand_id
1 'polypeptide(L)'
;MRNKNQSNLLQKSWKNGIKEKEWSKEIYSEGRYNSLGLFVSVYSQVREVIKTSPKNILEIGIGGGATSVFLKNLGYNLTTCDFNKNLNPDFVADIKKLPFRNNSFDTVLACEILEHIPYTEVPLALKELNRITRKRTIVSVPRAHLSCGFLVRLDIPFFSKLIKGSFGIPYSFFTSR
;
A
#
# COMPACT_ATOMS: atom_id res chain seq x y z
N MET A 1 4.56 -11.03 25.75
CA MET A 1 3.98 -12.40 25.69
C MET A 1 3.01 -12.45 24.51
N ARG A 2 3.29 -13.28 23.50
CA ARG A 2 2.53 -13.37 22.24
C ARG A 2 1.21 -14.10 22.52
N ASN A 3 0.09 -13.40 22.48
CA ASN A 3 -1.23 -13.98 22.76
C ASN A 3 -1.63 -14.91 21.60
N LYS A 4 -1.61 -16.23 21.84
CA LYS A 4 -1.88 -17.28 20.85
C LYS A 4 -3.32 -17.26 20.28
N ASN A 5 -4.20 -16.41 20.80
CA ASN A 5 -5.59 -16.29 20.33
C ASN A 5 -5.79 -15.28 19.16
N GLN A 6 -4.79 -14.45 18.83
CA GLN A 6 -4.95 -13.32 17.90
C GLN A 6 -4.62 -13.64 16.42
N SER A 7 -4.22 -14.88 16.09
CA SER A 7 -3.89 -15.30 14.72
C SER A 7 -5.04 -16.02 14.00
N ASN A 8 -6.29 -15.83 14.45
CA ASN A 8 -7.38 -16.76 14.19
C ASN A 8 -8.39 -16.25 13.15
N LEU A 9 -8.67 -14.95 12.99
CA LEU A 9 -9.74 -14.51 12.08
C LEU A 9 -9.33 -14.55 10.60
N LEU A 10 -8.11 -14.12 10.26
CA LEU A 10 -7.58 -14.25 8.89
C LEU A 10 -7.51 -15.70 8.42
N GLN A 11 -6.93 -16.60 9.24
CA GLN A 11 -6.87 -18.03 8.91
C GLN A 11 -8.25 -18.69 8.88
N LYS A 12 -9.17 -18.32 9.79
CA LYS A 12 -10.55 -18.82 9.77
C LYS A 12 -11.31 -18.33 8.55
N SER A 13 -11.14 -17.09 8.12
CA SER A 13 -11.83 -16.54 6.93
C SER A 13 -11.40 -17.26 5.66
N TRP A 14 -10.10 -17.53 5.51
CA TRP A 14 -9.58 -18.35 4.42
C TRP A 14 -10.08 -19.81 4.49
N LYS A 15 -10.06 -20.44 5.67
CA LYS A 15 -10.55 -21.82 5.87
C LYS A 15 -12.05 -21.95 5.63
N ASN A 16 -12.83 -20.91 5.91
CA ASN A 16 -14.28 -20.88 5.75
C ASN A 16 -14.73 -20.39 4.36
N GLY A 17 -13.80 -20.11 3.44
CA GLY A 17 -14.12 -19.69 2.07
C GLY A 17 -14.75 -18.30 1.95
N ILE A 18 -14.57 -17.43 2.95
CA ILE A 18 -15.11 -16.07 2.94
C ILE A 18 -14.33 -15.25 1.91
N LYS A 19 -15.01 -14.76 0.87
CA LYS A 19 -14.42 -13.93 -0.18
C LYS A 19 -14.02 -12.57 0.41
N GLU A 20 -12.91 -12.00 -0.07
CA GLU A 20 -12.37 -10.70 0.42
C GLU A 20 -13.42 -9.57 0.41
N LYS A 21 -14.35 -9.60 -0.55
CA LYS A 21 -15.48 -8.66 -0.64
C LYS A 21 -16.42 -8.67 0.58
N GLU A 22 -16.34 -9.70 1.42
CA GLU A 22 -17.21 -9.93 2.59
C GLU A 22 -16.43 -9.82 3.91
N TRP A 23 -15.14 -9.50 3.87
CA TRP A 23 -14.33 -9.35 5.07
C TRP A 23 -14.80 -8.16 5.90
N SER A 24 -14.86 -8.35 7.21
CA SER A 24 -15.15 -7.26 8.15
C SER A 24 -13.89 -6.42 8.39
N LYS A 25 -14.07 -5.19 8.87
CA LYS A 25 -12.95 -4.25 9.09
C LYS A 25 -11.95 -4.77 10.13
N GLU A 26 -12.41 -5.58 11.09
CA GLU A 26 -11.56 -6.17 12.14
C GLU A 26 -10.46 -7.07 11.56
N ILE A 27 -10.70 -7.72 10.42
CA ILE A 27 -9.70 -8.55 9.74
C ILE A 27 -8.47 -7.72 9.33
N TYR A 28 -8.69 -6.47 8.95
CA TYR A 28 -7.64 -5.51 8.61
C TYR A 28 -6.98 -4.86 9.84
N SER A 29 -7.42 -5.21 11.06
CA SER A 29 -6.79 -4.76 12.31
C SER A 29 -5.89 -5.83 12.95
N GLU A 30 -5.81 -7.03 12.36
CA GLU A 30 -5.00 -8.13 12.89
C GLU A 30 -3.56 -8.16 12.36
N GLY A 31 -2.61 -8.51 13.25
CA GLY A 31 -1.28 -9.04 12.93
C GLY A 31 -0.49 -8.31 11.83
N ARG A 32 -0.64 -8.77 10.57
CA ARG A 32 0.08 -8.26 9.38
C ARG A 32 -0.24 -6.79 9.08
N TYR A 33 -1.46 -6.36 9.36
CA TYR A 33 -1.92 -4.98 9.19
C TYR A 33 -1.63 -4.09 10.41
N ASN A 34 -0.79 -4.57 11.34
CA ASN A 34 -0.22 -3.80 12.45
C ASN A 34 1.29 -4.07 12.54
N SER A 35 1.97 -3.99 11.40
CA SER A 35 3.40 -4.28 11.25
C SER A 35 4.20 -3.04 10.83
N LEU A 36 5.52 -3.04 11.10
CA LEU A 36 6.43 -1.98 10.62
C LEU A 36 6.35 -1.81 9.10
N GLY A 37 6.18 -2.90 8.35
CA GLY A 37 6.03 -2.86 6.90
C GLY A 37 4.81 -2.05 6.46
N LEU A 38 3.69 -2.15 7.18
CA LEU A 38 2.53 -1.31 6.91
C LEU A 38 2.84 0.16 7.16
N PHE A 39 3.47 0.51 8.29
CA PHE A 39 3.82 1.90 8.57
C PHE A 39 4.73 2.51 7.50
N VAL A 40 5.72 1.74 7.03
CA VAL A 40 6.60 2.17 5.94
C VAL A 40 5.79 2.37 4.65
N SER A 41 4.88 1.44 4.32
CA SER A 41 4.03 1.55 3.13
C SER A 41 3.14 2.79 3.20
N VAL A 42 2.44 3.01 4.33
CA VAL A 42 1.61 4.20 4.55
C VAL A 42 2.44 5.47 4.42
N TYR A 43 3.62 5.53 5.05
CA TYR A 43 4.52 6.68 4.93
C TYR A 43 4.91 6.95 3.47
N SER A 44 5.30 5.91 2.73
CA SER A 44 5.66 6.02 1.32
C SER A 44 4.49 6.53 0.47
N GLN A 45 3.29 5.98 0.66
CA GLN A 45 2.07 6.40 -0.04
C GLN A 45 1.77 7.88 0.22
N VAL A 46 1.73 8.28 1.50
CA VAL A 46 1.48 9.68 1.90
C VAL A 46 2.54 10.61 1.32
N ARG A 47 3.82 10.23 1.38
CA ARG A 47 4.93 11.03 0.84
C ARG A 47 4.79 11.23 -0.67
N GLU A 48 4.47 10.17 -1.43
CA GLU A 48 4.31 10.31 -2.88
C GLU A 48 3.12 11.19 -3.24
N VAL A 49 2.01 11.11 -2.48
CA VAL A 49 0.87 12.01 -2.64
C VAL A 49 1.27 13.47 -2.41
N ILE A 50 1.98 13.77 -1.32
CA ILE A 50 2.39 15.15 -0.99
C ILE A 50 3.22 15.76 -2.14
N LYS A 51 4.12 14.99 -2.77
CA LYS A 51 4.91 15.46 -3.93
C LYS A 51 4.06 15.81 -5.16
N THR A 52 2.81 15.38 -5.22
CA THR A 52 1.90 15.70 -6.32
C THR A 52 1.15 17.01 -6.13
N SER A 53 1.15 17.57 -4.91
CA SER A 53 0.36 18.75 -4.53
C SER A 53 -1.07 18.71 -5.12
N PRO A 54 -1.84 17.65 -4.86
CA PRO A 54 -3.13 17.43 -5.52
C PRO A 54 -4.23 18.28 -4.86
N LYS A 55 -5.19 18.75 -5.65
CA LYS A 55 -6.39 19.41 -5.12
C LYS A 55 -7.42 18.41 -4.59
N ASN A 56 -7.51 17.25 -5.20
CA ASN A 56 -8.39 16.15 -4.78
C ASN A 56 -7.72 14.80 -5.06
N ILE A 57 -8.02 13.83 -4.20
CA ILE A 57 -7.40 12.51 -4.22
C ILE A 57 -8.49 11.46 -4.25
N LEU A 58 -8.27 10.39 -5.01
CA LEU A 58 -9.01 9.14 -4.87
C LEU A 58 -8.07 8.06 -4.31
N GLU A 59 -8.48 7.42 -3.23
CA GLU A 59 -7.86 6.18 -2.76
C GLU A 59 -8.76 5.01 -3.10
N ILE A 60 -8.24 4.05 -3.86
CA ILE A 60 -8.91 2.80 -4.20
C ILE A 60 -8.27 1.71 -3.33
N GLY A 61 -9.06 0.80 -2.78
CA GLY A 61 -8.57 -0.28 -1.92
C GLY A 61 -8.14 0.24 -0.55
N ILE A 62 -9.10 0.65 0.28
CA ILE A 62 -8.82 1.34 1.55
C ILE A 62 -8.20 0.43 2.62
N GLY A 63 -8.46 -0.87 2.54
CA GLY A 63 -7.99 -1.84 3.54
C GLY A 63 -8.29 -1.40 4.97
N GLY A 64 -7.25 -1.29 5.80
CA GLY A 64 -7.37 -0.83 7.20
C GLY A 64 -7.63 0.68 7.36
N GLY A 65 -7.51 1.48 6.29
CA GLY A 65 -7.79 2.91 6.28
C GLY A 65 -6.69 3.82 6.85
N ALA A 66 -5.49 3.29 7.11
CA ALA A 66 -4.40 4.06 7.69
C ALA A 66 -3.99 5.24 6.78
N THR A 67 -3.75 4.99 5.50
CA THR A 67 -3.42 6.03 4.52
C THR A 67 -4.54 7.07 4.42
N SER A 68 -5.80 6.64 4.39
CA SER A 68 -6.95 7.54 4.37
C SER A 68 -6.97 8.51 5.55
N VAL A 69 -6.76 7.99 6.76
CA VAL A 69 -6.74 8.79 7.99
C VAL A 69 -5.60 9.79 7.98
N PHE A 70 -4.39 9.38 7.58
CA PHE A 70 -3.25 10.29 7.50
C PHE A 70 -3.48 11.43 6.50
N LEU A 71 -3.95 11.14 5.29
CA LEU A 71 -4.19 12.16 4.27
C LEU A 71 -5.31 13.13 4.68
N LYS A 72 -6.42 12.63 5.25
CA LYS A 72 -7.50 13.48 5.76
C LYS A 72 -7.02 14.39 6.90
N ASN A 73 -6.23 13.88 7.83
CA ASN A 73 -5.67 14.67 8.93
C ASN A 73 -4.67 15.75 8.46
N LEU A 74 -4.03 15.55 7.32
CA LEU A 74 -3.19 16.57 6.67
C LEU A 74 -4.00 17.62 5.90
N GLY A 75 -5.33 17.53 5.89
CA GLY A 75 -6.23 18.50 5.26
C GLY A 75 -6.47 18.26 3.76
N TYR A 76 -6.10 17.09 3.23
CA TYR A 76 -6.38 16.77 1.83
C TYR A 76 -7.85 16.42 1.60
N ASN A 77 -8.39 16.85 0.45
CA ASN A 77 -9.69 16.41 -0.04
C ASN A 77 -9.59 14.99 -0.61
N LEU A 78 -9.91 14.00 0.23
CA LEU A 78 -9.79 12.58 -0.09
C LEU A 78 -11.18 11.93 -0.27
N THR A 79 -11.38 11.29 -1.42
CA THR A 79 -12.45 10.34 -1.69
C THR A 79 -11.92 8.91 -1.63
N THR A 80 -12.71 8.00 -1.08
CA THR A 80 -12.36 6.58 -0.92
C THR A 80 -13.26 5.67 -1.76
N CYS A 81 -12.68 4.62 -2.32
CA CYS A 81 -13.38 3.64 -3.14
C CYS A 81 -12.90 2.22 -2.81
N ASP A 82 -13.83 1.29 -2.62
CA ASP A 82 -13.48 -0.12 -2.39
C ASP A 82 -14.59 -1.04 -2.92
N PHE A 83 -14.26 -2.25 -3.35
CA PHE A 83 -15.27 -3.23 -3.74
C PHE A 83 -15.92 -3.89 -2.51
N ASN A 84 -15.23 -3.87 -1.36
CA ASN A 84 -15.74 -4.33 -0.09
C ASN A 84 -16.53 -3.23 0.63
N LYS A 85 -17.86 -3.30 0.53
CA LYS A 85 -18.79 -2.38 1.21
C LYS A 85 -18.65 -2.36 2.73
N ASN A 86 -18.17 -3.44 3.37
CA ASN A 86 -18.08 -3.54 4.83
C ASN A 86 -16.98 -2.63 5.40
N LEU A 87 -16.09 -2.10 4.56
CA LEU A 87 -15.08 -1.13 4.95
C LEU A 87 -15.61 0.31 5.01
N ASN A 88 -16.86 0.52 4.58
CA ASN A 88 -17.55 1.82 4.51
C ASN A 88 -16.79 2.89 3.68
N PRO A 89 -16.41 2.60 2.42
CA PRO A 89 -15.84 3.62 1.53
C PRO A 89 -16.90 4.64 1.09
N ASP A 90 -16.47 5.80 0.60
CA ASP A 90 -17.36 6.81 0.02
C ASP A 90 -18.07 6.26 -1.24
N PHE A 91 -17.39 5.40 -2.00
CA PHE A 91 -17.93 4.71 -3.17
C PHE A 91 -17.65 3.20 -3.12
N VAL A 92 -18.66 2.39 -3.46
CA VAL A 92 -18.49 0.94 -3.61
C VAL A 92 -18.39 0.60 -5.10
N ALA A 93 -17.20 0.20 -5.56
CA ALA A 93 -16.98 -0.15 -6.96
C ALA A 93 -15.78 -1.08 -7.18
N ASP A 94 -15.80 -1.80 -8.30
CA ASP A 94 -14.67 -2.57 -8.81
C ASP A 94 -13.72 -1.64 -9.58
N ILE A 95 -12.41 -1.75 -9.34
CA ILE A 95 -11.38 -0.95 -10.01
C ILE A 95 -11.39 -1.07 -11.55
N LYS A 96 -11.93 -2.17 -12.09
CA LYS A 96 -12.11 -2.39 -13.54
C LYS A 96 -13.29 -1.61 -14.12
N LYS A 97 -14.15 -1.02 -13.29
CA LYS A 97 -15.29 -0.20 -13.71
C LYS A 97 -15.65 0.83 -12.64
N LEU A 98 -15.01 1.99 -12.69
CA LEU A 98 -15.15 3.04 -11.69
C LEU A 98 -16.26 4.05 -12.05
N PRO A 99 -17.13 4.45 -11.11
CA PRO A 99 -18.28 5.33 -11.36
C PRO A 99 -17.88 6.82 -11.43
N PHE A 100 -16.69 7.13 -11.94
CA PHE A 100 -16.15 8.48 -12.01
C PHE A 100 -16.01 8.95 -13.44
N ARG A 101 -16.07 10.27 -13.64
CA ARG A 101 -15.84 10.90 -14.95
C ARG A 101 -14.35 10.88 -15.30
N ASN A 102 -14.05 11.12 -16.57
CA ASN A 102 -12.66 11.22 -17.01
C ASN A 102 -11.95 12.41 -16.32
N ASN A 103 -10.68 12.25 -15.96
CA ASN A 103 -9.85 13.29 -15.34
C ASN A 103 -10.48 13.96 -14.08
N SER A 104 -11.26 13.20 -13.30
CA SER A 104 -11.97 13.72 -12.13
C SER A 104 -11.08 13.92 -10.90
N PHE A 105 -9.95 13.22 -10.81
CA PHE A 105 -9.05 13.29 -9.66
C PHE A 105 -7.64 13.73 -10.05
N ASP A 106 -7.05 14.66 -9.30
CA ASP A 106 -5.67 15.09 -9.51
C ASP A 106 -4.70 13.93 -9.24
N THR A 107 -4.91 13.17 -8.16
CA THR A 107 -4.10 12.00 -7.84
C THR A 107 -4.96 10.80 -7.43
N VAL A 108 -4.61 9.63 -7.96
CA VAL A 108 -5.28 8.36 -7.66
C VAL A 108 -4.28 7.39 -7.05
N LEU A 109 -4.62 6.80 -5.90
CA LEU A 109 -3.87 5.70 -5.28
C LEU A 109 -4.57 4.38 -5.55
N ALA A 110 -3.79 3.39 -5.95
CA ALA A 110 -4.21 1.99 -6.04
C ALA A 110 -3.05 1.10 -5.53
N CYS A 111 -2.98 0.90 -4.22
CA CYS A 111 -1.87 0.24 -3.54
C CYS A 111 -2.28 -1.14 -3.04
N GLU A 112 -1.50 -2.17 -3.37
CA GLU A 112 -1.76 -3.56 -2.97
C GLU A 112 -3.14 -4.08 -3.45
N ILE A 113 -3.49 -3.74 -4.70
CA ILE A 113 -4.76 -4.16 -5.33
C ILE A 113 -4.52 -5.03 -6.55
N LEU A 114 -3.53 -4.68 -7.39
CA LEU A 114 -3.37 -5.31 -8.71
C LEU A 114 -3.05 -6.81 -8.60
N GLU A 115 -2.43 -7.24 -7.51
CA GLU A 115 -2.14 -8.65 -7.21
C GLU A 115 -3.39 -9.49 -6.92
N HIS A 116 -4.50 -8.85 -6.57
CA HIS A 116 -5.80 -9.50 -6.34
C HIS A 116 -6.61 -9.64 -7.63
N ILE A 117 -6.14 -9.05 -8.74
CA ILE A 117 -6.82 -9.06 -10.04
C ILE A 117 -6.21 -10.15 -10.92
N PRO A 118 -7.01 -10.95 -11.65
CA PRO A 118 -6.48 -11.84 -12.69
C PRO A 118 -5.59 -11.08 -13.67
N TYR A 119 -4.42 -11.62 -14.01
CA TYR A 119 -3.45 -10.94 -14.86
C TYR A 119 -4.04 -10.45 -16.19
N THR A 120 -4.95 -11.24 -16.79
CA THR A 120 -5.67 -10.91 -18.03
C THR A 120 -6.59 -9.69 -17.90
N GLU A 121 -6.98 -9.31 -16.69
CA GLU A 121 -7.89 -8.20 -16.40
C GLU A 121 -7.16 -6.95 -15.86
N VAL A 122 -5.88 -7.07 -15.48
CA VAL A 122 -5.05 -5.92 -15.04
C VAL A 122 -5.08 -4.76 -16.06
N PRO A 123 -5.02 -4.99 -17.40
CA PRO A 123 -5.14 -3.90 -18.37
C PRO A 123 -6.45 -3.10 -18.26
N LEU A 124 -7.56 -3.72 -17.83
CA LEU A 124 -8.83 -3.02 -17.64
C LEU A 124 -8.75 -2.08 -16.43
N ALA A 125 -8.17 -2.55 -15.33
CA ALA A 125 -7.94 -1.72 -14.15
C ALA A 125 -7.02 -0.53 -14.46
N LEU A 126 -5.89 -0.76 -15.15
CA LEU A 126 -4.97 0.30 -15.55
C LEU A 126 -5.63 1.33 -16.49
N LYS A 127 -6.50 0.86 -17.40
CA LYS A 127 -7.27 1.73 -18.29
C LYS A 127 -8.23 2.63 -17.50
N GLU A 128 -8.94 2.08 -16.53
CA GLU A 128 -9.82 2.88 -15.66
C GLU A 128 -9.04 3.88 -14.81
N LEU A 129 -7.93 3.46 -14.19
CA LEU A 129 -7.05 4.36 -13.43
C LEU A 129 -6.58 5.53 -14.31
N ASN A 130 -6.08 5.26 -15.51
CA ASN A 130 -5.65 6.30 -16.43
C ASN A 130 -6.80 7.22 -16.87
N ARG A 131 -8.00 6.66 -17.07
CA ARG A 131 -9.17 7.43 -17.48
C ARG A 131 -9.58 8.47 -16.44
N ILE A 132 -9.56 8.12 -15.16
CA ILE A 132 -10.04 8.99 -14.07
C ILE A 132 -8.97 9.95 -13.52
N THR A 133 -7.69 9.62 -13.71
CA THR A 133 -6.55 10.42 -13.25
C THR A 133 -6.30 11.61 -14.15
N ARG A 134 -6.12 12.79 -13.57
CA ARG A 134 -5.73 14.02 -14.28
C ARG A 134 -4.23 14.26 -14.33
N LYS A 135 -3.50 13.99 -13.24
CA LYS A 135 -2.06 14.32 -13.14
C LYS A 135 -1.20 13.09 -12.86
N ARG A 136 -1.45 12.36 -11.76
CA ARG A 136 -0.61 11.24 -11.34
C ARG A 136 -1.41 10.08 -10.76
N THR A 137 -1.03 8.87 -11.15
CA THR A 137 -1.49 7.63 -10.52
C THR A 137 -0.32 7.06 -9.71
N ILE A 138 -0.58 6.68 -8.47
CA ILE A 138 0.36 6.00 -7.58
C ILE A 138 -0.12 4.58 -7.42
N VAL A 139 0.72 3.62 -7.81
CA VAL A 139 0.42 2.19 -7.73
C VAL A 139 1.53 1.51 -6.95
N SER A 140 1.17 0.60 -6.04
CA SER A 140 2.11 -0.33 -5.42
C SER A 140 1.58 -1.76 -5.54
N VAL A 141 2.52 -2.70 -5.60
CA VAL A 141 2.27 -4.14 -5.50
C VAL A 141 3.29 -4.72 -4.52
N PRO A 142 2.94 -5.78 -3.78
CA PRO A 142 3.84 -6.39 -2.81
C PRO A 142 5.07 -6.92 -3.54
N ARG A 143 6.25 -6.70 -2.94
CA ARG A 143 7.51 -7.18 -3.49
C ARG A 143 7.53 -8.71 -3.45
N ALA A 144 7.23 -9.35 -4.58
CA ALA A 144 7.43 -10.79 -4.73
C ALA A 144 8.93 -11.09 -4.64
N HIS A 145 9.39 -11.71 -3.55
CA HIS A 145 10.76 -12.19 -3.42
C HIS A 145 10.96 -13.41 -4.33
N LEU A 146 11.14 -13.21 -5.64
CA LEU A 146 11.93 -14.12 -6.47
C LEU A 146 13.15 -13.35 -6.98
N SER A 147 14.22 -13.43 -6.22
CA SER A 147 15.55 -13.09 -6.68
C SER A 147 16.47 -14.24 -6.26
N CYS A 148 16.41 -15.36 -6.98
CA CYS A 148 17.46 -16.37 -6.90
C CYS A 148 18.62 -15.89 -7.77
N GLY A 149 19.31 -14.84 -7.32
CA GLY A 149 20.59 -14.44 -7.89
C GLY A 149 21.70 -15.20 -7.18
N PHE A 150 22.39 -16.10 -7.88
CA PHE A 150 23.66 -16.63 -7.42
C PHE A 150 24.67 -15.46 -7.37
N LEU A 151 24.88 -14.87 -6.19
CA LEU A 151 26.02 -13.99 -5.97
C LEU A 151 27.24 -14.87 -5.68
N VAL A 152 28.02 -15.16 -6.72
CA VAL A 152 29.39 -15.67 -6.56
C VAL A 152 30.24 -14.50 -6.05
N ARG A 153 30.56 -14.52 -4.76
CA ARG A 153 31.52 -13.58 -4.17
C ARG A 153 32.92 -14.14 -4.44
N LEU A 154 33.59 -13.62 -5.47
CA LEU A 154 35.03 -13.84 -5.65
C LEU A 154 35.77 -12.88 -4.70
N ASP A 155 36.28 -13.41 -3.60
CA ASP A 155 37.18 -12.66 -2.72
C ASP A 155 38.53 -12.50 -3.43
N ILE A 156 38.77 -11.34 -4.05
CA ILE A 156 40.09 -10.95 -4.57
C ILE A 156 40.83 -10.23 -3.43
N PRO A 157 41.86 -10.85 -2.80
CA PRO A 157 42.44 -10.38 -1.53
C PRO A 157 43.30 -9.11 -1.60
N PHE A 158 43.32 -8.37 -2.72
CA PHE A 158 44.27 -7.27 -2.93
C PHE A 158 43.65 -5.86 -3.03
N PHE A 159 42.32 -5.72 -3.18
CA PHE A 159 41.69 -4.40 -3.42
C PHE A 159 41.26 -3.64 -2.16
N SER A 160 41.37 -4.26 -0.98
CA SER A 160 40.88 -3.71 0.30
C SER A 160 41.74 -2.59 0.90
N LYS A 161 42.88 -2.24 0.28
CA LYS A 161 43.77 -1.16 0.75
C LYS A 161 43.47 0.23 0.18
N LEU A 162 42.53 0.39 -0.75
CA LEU A 162 42.33 1.66 -1.47
C LEU A 162 41.15 2.53 -1.02
N ILE A 163 40.30 2.08 -0.09
CA ILE A 163 39.07 2.82 0.28
C ILE A 163 39.02 3.00 1.80
N LYS A 164 39.81 3.96 2.32
CA LYS A 164 39.58 4.53 3.65
C LYS A 164 38.75 5.82 3.47
N GLY A 165 37.46 5.74 3.79
CA GLY A 165 36.56 6.89 3.86
C GLY A 165 35.38 6.58 4.77
N SER A 166 35.30 7.28 5.91
CA SER A 166 34.29 7.10 6.96
C SER A 166 32.88 7.42 6.46
N PHE A 167 31.95 6.47 6.62
CA PHE A 167 30.52 6.71 6.46
C PHE A 167 29.91 6.98 7.84
N GLY A 168 29.61 8.25 8.14
CA GLY A 168 28.87 8.64 9.34
C GLY A 168 27.38 8.35 9.15
N ILE A 169 26.77 7.63 10.08
CA ILE A 169 25.31 7.44 10.17
C ILE A 169 24.80 8.41 11.25
N PRO A 170 23.87 9.34 10.96
CA PRO A 170 23.28 10.17 12.00
C PRO A 170 21.84 9.72 12.27
N TYR A 171 21.63 8.93 13.32
CA TYR A 171 20.34 8.93 14.02
C TYR A 171 20.57 8.64 15.51
N SER A 172 20.51 9.70 16.32
CA SER A 172 20.33 9.61 17.77
C SER A 172 19.05 10.37 18.12
N PHE A 173 17.98 9.64 18.42
CA PHE A 173 16.81 10.19 19.11
C PHE A 173 17.00 9.93 20.61
N PHE A 174 17.20 10.98 21.39
CA PHE A 174 16.99 10.97 22.84
C PHE A 174 15.72 11.77 23.11
N THR A 175 14.71 11.11 23.68
CA THR A 175 13.56 11.78 24.27
C THR A 175 13.76 11.80 25.79
N SER A 176 13.72 12.98 26.42
CA SER A 176 13.41 13.06 27.85
C SER A 176 11.92 13.37 28.02
N ARG A 177 11.36 12.88 29.12
CA ARG A 177 9.99 13.17 29.57
C ARG A 177 9.79 14.65 29.83
#